data_AF-A0A7Y8LVU2-F1
#
_entry.id   AF-A0A7Y8LVU2-F1
#
_cell.length_a   1.000
_cell.length_b   1.000
_cell.length_c   1.000
_cell.angle_alpha   90.00
_cell.angle_beta   90.00
_cell.angle_gamma   90.00
#
_symmetry.space_group_name_H-M   'P 1'
#
loop_
_entity.id
_entity.type
_entity.pdbx_description
1 polymer ?
#
loop_
_entity_poly.entity_id
_entity_poly.type
_entity_poly.pdbx_seq_one_letter_code
_entity_poly.pdbx_strand_id
1 'polypeptide(L)'
;MATLGKEDDMANYQVIVIGSGAGGLSAALSLTRKGLSVLLLEAMPSLGGYLNPFRRKQYKFDTGLYYLGQLGKGEPFWNLLDALGIADKIGFVELDPGGIDRYVFPDFVEYATPLTNEYWVNAVKDGCFGPEQTPDQVGPGRFSRFTAGIEGLFLVGAGTIAGGVMPCVASGVLAGAKAASFLGLKL
;
A
#
# COMPACT_ATOMS: atom_id res chain seq x y z
N MET A 1 -20.66 7.62 10.76
CA MET A 1 -21.40 6.33 10.77
C MET A 1 -21.75 6.06 9.31
N ALA A 2 -21.02 5.18 8.63
CA ALA A 2 -21.39 4.76 7.29
C ALA A 2 -22.60 3.84 7.43
N THR A 3 -23.73 4.20 6.82
CA THR A 3 -24.89 3.32 6.71
C THR A 3 -24.46 2.07 5.95
N LEU A 4 -24.51 0.91 6.61
CA LEU A 4 -24.45 -0.38 5.94
C LEU A 4 -25.57 -0.39 4.90
N GLY A 5 -25.21 -0.54 3.62
CA GLY A 5 -26.17 -0.71 2.53
C GLY A 5 -27.12 -1.86 2.83
N LYS A 6 -28.36 -1.79 2.32
CA LYS A 6 -29.36 -2.85 2.54
C LYS A 6 -28.82 -4.17 1.99
N GLU A 7 -29.28 -5.32 2.50
CA GLU A 7 -28.83 -6.65 2.06
C GLU A 7 -28.91 -6.87 0.53
N ASP A 8 -29.85 -6.20 -0.15
CA ASP A 8 -29.98 -6.20 -1.62
C ASP A 8 -28.84 -5.45 -2.37
N ASP A 9 -28.11 -4.53 -1.73
CA ASP A 9 -27.00 -3.78 -2.36
C ASP A 9 -25.72 -4.63 -2.48
N MET A 10 -25.57 -5.71 -1.70
CA MET A 10 -24.40 -6.61 -1.80
C MET A 10 -24.42 -7.47 -3.07
N ALA A 11 -25.56 -7.59 -3.74
CA ALA A 11 -25.74 -8.48 -4.89
C ALA A 11 -25.22 -7.92 -6.23
N ASN A 12 -24.63 -6.71 -6.27
CA ASN A 12 -24.33 -6.00 -7.53
C ASN A 12 -22.89 -5.47 -7.70
N TYR A 13 -21.92 -6.05 -6.99
CA TYR A 13 -20.50 -5.72 -7.19
C TYR A 13 -19.81 -6.69 -8.12
N GLN A 14 -19.18 -6.18 -9.17
CA GLN A 14 -18.40 -6.98 -10.12
C GLN A 14 -17.05 -7.38 -9.55
N VAL A 15 -16.47 -6.56 -8.66
CA VAL A 15 -15.21 -6.86 -7.98
C VAL A 15 -15.31 -6.52 -6.49
N ILE A 16 -14.79 -7.41 -5.66
CA ILE A 16 -14.60 -7.17 -4.23
C ILE A 16 -13.11 -7.00 -3.98
N VAL A 17 -12.73 -5.91 -3.33
CA VAL A 17 -11.37 -5.63 -2.87
C VAL A 17 -11.36 -5.74 -1.35
N ILE A 18 -10.48 -6.59 -0.82
CA ILE A 18 -10.33 -6.81 0.62
C ILE A 18 -9.02 -6.18 1.09
N GLY A 19 -9.13 -5.23 2.01
CA GLY A 19 -8.03 -4.45 2.58
C GLY A 19 -7.85 -3.10 1.88
N SER A 20 -7.80 -2.01 2.66
CA SER A 20 -7.68 -0.63 2.18
C SER A 20 -6.26 -0.05 2.28
N GLY A 21 -5.24 -0.91 2.23
CA GLY A 21 -3.86 -0.46 2.04
C GLY A 21 -3.65 0.20 0.68
N ALA A 22 -2.46 0.76 0.45
CA ALA A 22 -2.11 1.44 -0.81
C ALA A 22 -2.43 0.58 -2.07
N GLY A 23 -2.18 -0.73 -2.01
CA GLY A 23 -2.51 -1.66 -3.08
C GLY A 23 -4.01 -1.90 -3.29
N GLY A 24 -4.77 -2.02 -2.21
CA GLY A 24 -6.23 -2.20 -2.30
C GLY A 24 -6.95 -0.93 -2.78
N LEU A 25 -6.59 0.23 -2.24
CA LEU A 25 -7.14 1.52 -2.69
C LEU A 25 -6.83 1.79 -4.16
N SER A 26 -5.60 1.52 -4.62
CA SER A 26 -5.22 1.69 -6.02
C SER A 26 -5.90 0.67 -6.94
N ALA A 27 -6.08 -0.59 -6.51
CA ALA A 27 -6.86 -1.58 -7.24
C ALA A 27 -8.32 -1.13 -7.41
N ALA A 28 -8.97 -0.75 -6.31
CA ALA A 28 -10.35 -0.28 -6.32
C ALA A 28 -10.51 0.94 -7.24
N LEU A 29 -9.63 1.94 -7.10
CA LEU A 29 -9.66 3.14 -7.93
C LEU A 29 -9.43 2.82 -9.42
N SER A 30 -8.45 1.96 -9.75
CA SER A 30 -8.17 1.54 -11.12
C SER A 30 -9.39 0.84 -11.76
N LEU A 31 -10.03 -0.07 -11.03
CA LEU A 31 -11.21 -0.81 -11.48
C LEU A 31 -12.43 0.09 -11.64
N THR A 32 -12.71 0.96 -10.68
CA THR A 32 -13.83 1.92 -10.76
C THR A 32 -13.65 2.88 -11.93
N ARG A 33 -12.41 3.33 -12.22
CA ARG A 33 -12.11 4.14 -13.41
C ARG A 33 -12.36 3.42 -14.73
N LYS A 34 -12.37 2.07 -14.73
CA LYS A 34 -12.77 1.24 -15.87
C LYS A 34 -14.28 0.98 -15.93
N GLY A 35 -15.07 1.62 -15.07
CA GLY A 35 -16.53 1.52 -15.05
C GLY A 35 -17.07 0.30 -14.29
N LEU A 36 -16.21 -0.42 -13.55
CA LEU A 36 -16.63 -1.58 -12.75
C LEU A 36 -17.22 -1.14 -11.40
N SER A 37 -18.28 -1.83 -10.96
CA SER A 37 -18.77 -1.70 -9.58
C SER A 37 -17.84 -2.43 -8.62
N VAL A 38 -17.32 -1.71 -7.62
CA VAL A 38 -16.31 -2.24 -6.68
C VAL A 38 -16.79 -2.08 -5.24
N LEU A 39 -16.73 -3.17 -4.48
CA LEU A 39 -16.88 -3.15 -3.03
C LEU A 39 -15.49 -3.20 -2.38
N LEU A 40 -15.13 -2.16 -1.63
CA LEU A 40 -13.91 -2.15 -0.83
C LEU A 40 -14.25 -2.46 0.63
N LEU A 41 -13.66 -3.53 1.17
CA LEU A 41 -13.84 -3.96 2.55
C LEU A 41 -12.56 -3.70 3.36
N GLU A 42 -12.72 -3.14 4.55
CA GLU A 42 -11.64 -2.90 5.51
C GLU A 42 -12.04 -3.45 6.87
N ALA A 43 -11.13 -4.17 7.52
CA ALA A 43 -11.35 -4.74 8.84
C ALA A 43 -11.14 -3.70 9.95
N MET A 44 -10.27 -2.72 9.71
CA MET A 44 -9.96 -1.65 10.66
C MET A 44 -11.00 -0.52 10.63
N PRO A 45 -11.19 0.24 11.73
CA PRO A 45 -12.12 1.38 11.76
C PRO A 45 -11.74 2.56 10.83
N SER A 46 -10.60 2.47 10.15
CA SER A 46 -10.03 3.55 9.33
C SER A 46 -9.28 2.97 8.14
N LEU A 47 -9.32 3.70 7.03
CA LEU A 47 -8.69 3.29 5.78
C LEU A 47 -7.17 3.58 5.79
N GLY A 48 -6.44 2.89 4.93
CA GLY A 48 -5.02 3.17 4.65
C GLY A 48 -4.07 2.03 5.00
N GLY A 49 -4.54 1.00 5.71
CA GLY A 49 -3.69 -0.12 6.14
C GLY A 49 -2.44 0.38 6.87
N TYR A 50 -1.25 0.02 6.37
CA TYR A 50 0.04 0.46 6.95
C TYR A 50 0.39 1.94 6.71
N LEU A 51 -0.44 2.68 5.97
CA LEU A 51 -0.35 4.15 5.84
C LEU A 51 -1.21 4.88 6.86
N ASN A 52 -1.99 4.16 7.66
CA ASN A 52 -2.95 4.77 8.56
C ASN A 52 -2.27 5.15 9.89
N PRO A 53 -2.18 6.44 10.24
CA PRO A 53 -1.61 6.85 11.51
C PRO A 53 -2.54 6.47 12.67
N PHE A 54 -1.97 6.21 13.84
CA PHE A 54 -2.74 5.96 15.05
C PHE A 54 -2.48 7.04 16.10
N ARG A 55 -3.45 7.22 17.02
CA ARG A 55 -3.32 8.14 18.16
C ARG A 55 -3.17 7.38 19.46
N ARG A 56 -2.31 7.89 20.34
CA ARG A 56 -2.24 7.47 21.75
C ARG A 56 -2.24 8.74 22.61
N LYS A 57 -3.36 8.96 23.31
CA LYS A 57 -3.65 10.20 24.05
C LYS A 57 -3.57 11.43 23.11
N GLN A 58 -2.71 12.40 23.43
CA GLN A 58 -2.48 13.61 22.63
C GLN A 58 -1.52 13.42 21.45
N TYR A 59 -0.81 12.28 21.37
CA TYR A 59 0.21 12.05 20.36
C TYR A 59 -0.37 11.27 19.18
N LYS A 60 0.06 11.63 17.97
CA LYS A 60 -0.21 10.93 16.72
C LYS A 60 1.10 10.31 16.24
N PHE A 61 1.05 9.05 15.85
CA PHE A 61 2.19 8.27 15.37
C PHE A 61 1.88 7.74 13.97
N ASP A 62 2.86 7.81 13.08
CA ASP A 62 2.83 7.11 11.81
C ASP A 62 3.30 5.67 12.01
N THR A 63 2.71 4.74 11.26
CA THR A 63 2.95 3.29 11.40
C THR A 63 4.22 2.79 10.72
N GLY A 64 4.89 3.63 9.92
CA GLY A 64 6.17 3.25 9.29
C GLY A 64 6.44 3.85 7.91
N LEU A 65 5.66 4.83 7.44
CA LEU A 65 6.03 5.62 6.27
C LEU A 65 6.98 6.75 6.71
N TYR A 66 8.24 6.68 6.28
CA TYR A 66 9.26 7.68 6.62
C TYR A 66 9.43 8.74 5.52
N TYR A 67 9.63 8.30 4.28
CA TYR A 67 9.68 9.18 3.11
C TYR A 67 9.28 8.43 1.85
N LEU A 68 8.96 9.20 0.82
CA LEU A 68 8.63 8.73 -0.52
C LEU A 68 9.58 9.40 -1.51
N GLY A 69 10.13 8.60 -2.43
CA GLY A 69 10.91 9.11 -3.56
C GLY A 69 10.08 9.16 -4.84
N GLN A 70 10.65 9.78 -5.87
CA GLN A 70 10.12 9.77 -7.24
C GLN A 70 8.77 10.50 -7.42
N LEU A 71 8.55 11.56 -6.65
CA LEU A 71 7.30 12.34 -6.60
C LEU A 71 7.39 13.71 -7.29
N GLY A 72 8.54 14.08 -7.86
CA GLY A 72 8.63 15.23 -8.75
C GLY A 72 7.70 15.07 -9.95
N LYS A 73 7.14 16.17 -10.47
CA LYS A 73 6.24 16.11 -11.63
C LYS A 73 6.96 15.45 -12.82
N GLY A 74 6.40 14.36 -13.33
CA GLY A 74 6.98 13.56 -14.40
C GLY A 74 7.85 12.37 -13.94
N GLU A 75 8.12 12.26 -12.64
CA GLU A 75 8.85 11.12 -12.06
C GLU A 75 7.95 9.86 -11.95
N PRO A 76 8.55 8.66 -11.83
CA PRO A 76 7.81 7.41 -11.88
C PRO A 76 6.62 7.30 -10.90
N PHE A 77 6.79 7.70 -9.64
CA PHE A 77 5.70 7.58 -8.68
C PHE A 77 4.64 8.65 -8.89
N TRP A 78 5.04 9.88 -9.24
CA TRP A 78 4.10 10.93 -9.64
C TRP A 78 3.21 10.48 -10.81
N ASN A 79 3.79 9.94 -11.88
CA ASN A 79 3.04 9.50 -13.06
C ASN A 79 2.06 8.36 -12.73
N LEU A 80 2.41 7.49 -11.79
CA LEU A 80 1.50 6.44 -11.32
C LEU A 80 0.29 7.01 -10.58
N LEU A 81 0.50 8.03 -9.73
CA LEU A 81 -0.59 8.73 -9.04
C LEU A 81 -1.42 9.58 -10.02
N ASP A 82 -0.80 10.13 -11.05
CA ASP A 82 -1.46 10.92 -12.09
C ASP A 82 -2.36 10.04 -12.97
N ALA A 83 -1.88 8.85 -13.36
CA ALA A 83 -2.69 7.85 -14.05
C ALA A 83 -3.94 7.42 -13.25
N LEU A 84 -3.85 7.47 -11.92
CA LEU A 84 -4.96 7.24 -11.00
C LEU A 84 -5.85 8.49 -10.78
N GLY A 85 -5.42 9.66 -11.26
CA GLY A 85 -6.14 10.94 -11.12
C GLY A 85 -6.11 11.52 -9.71
N ILE A 86 -5.03 11.25 -8.96
CA ILE A 86 -4.88 11.66 -7.56
C ILE A 86 -3.57 12.43 -7.27
N ALA A 87 -2.65 12.58 -8.23
CA ALA A 87 -1.38 13.25 -8.00
C ALA A 87 -1.57 14.67 -7.41
N ASP A 88 -2.42 15.50 -8.01
CA ASP A 88 -2.70 16.86 -7.52
C ASP A 88 -3.62 16.92 -6.29
N LYS A 89 -4.12 15.77 -5.80
CA LYS A 89 -5.00 15.68 -4.63
C LYS A 89 -4.24 15.31 -3.36
N ILE A 90 -2.96 14.96 -3.49
CA ILE A 90 -2.11 14.54 -2.37
C ILE A 90 -1.05 15.62 -2.18
N GLY A 91 -1.05 16.22 -0.98
CA GLY A 91 -0.01 17.17 -0.60
C GLY A 91 1.26 16.42 -0.20
N PHE A 92 2.34 16.67 -0.94
CA PHE A 92 3.68 16.23 -0.56
C PHE A 92 4.50 17.43 -0.09
N VAL A 93 5.28 17.22 0.97
CA VAL A 93 6.26 18.19 1.44
C VAL A 93 7.61 17.69 0.99
N GLU A 94 8.29 18.50 0.17
CA GLU A 94 9.66 18.19 -0.25
C GLU A 94 10.57 18.15 0.98
N LEU A 95 11.39 17.11 1.05
CA LEU A 95 12.37 16.96 2.11
C LEU A 95 13.56 17.89 1.89
N ASP A 96 14.32 18.19 2.94
CA ASP A 96 15.47 19.10 2.84
C ASP A 96 16.46 18.63 1.75
N PRO A 97 16.67 19.41 0.67
CA PRO A 97 17.63 19.08 -0.38
C PRO A 97 19.08 19.02 0.12
N GLY A 98 19.38 19.66 1.26
CA GLY A 98 20.66 19.60 1.96
C GLY A 98 20.92 18.28 2.67
N GLY A 99 19.93 17.37 2.71
CA GLY A 99 20.02 16.06 3.30
C GLY A 99 19.03 15.86 4.45
N ILE A 100 18.37 14.72 4.47
CA ILE A 100 17.35 14.34 5.48
C ILE A 100 17.96 13.65 6.68
N ASP A 101 18.94 12.79 6.44
CA ASP A 101 19.63 12.02 7.45
C ASP A 101 21.11 12.38 7.38
N ARG A 102 21.63 12.97 8.46
CA ARG A 102 23.05 13.27 8.60
C ARG A 102 23.65 12.36 9.66
N TYR A 103 24.23 11.25 9.21
CA TYR A 103 24.96 10.32 10.06
C TYR A 103 26.38 10.86 10.32
N VAL A 104 26.62 11.40 11.52
CA VAL A 104 27.94 11.88 11.94
C VAL A 104 28.44 10.98 13.05
N PHE A 105 29.37 10.10 12.72
CA PHE A 105 29.98 9.19 13.69
C PHE A 105 31.46 9.54 13.83
N PRO A 106 31.97 9.69 15.07
CA PRO A 106 33.40 9.70 15.30
C PRO A 106 33.97 8.28 15.22
N ASP A 107 33.34 7.30 15.91
CA ASP A 107 33.77 5.88 15.94
C ASP A 107 32.60 4.84 15.88
N PHE A 108 31.33 5.27 16.07
CA PHE A 108 30.04 4.69 15.58
C PHE A 108 28.85 5.49 16.17
N VAL A 109 27.64 5.41 15.61
CA VAL A 109 26.33 5.61 16.31
C VAL A 109 25.23 4.84 15.56
N GLU A 110 24.20 4.36 16.27
CA GLU A 110 22.83 4.24 15.75
C GLU A 110 21.82 4.20 16.91
N TYR A 111 20.69 4.92 16.80
CA TYR A 111 19.55 4.70 17.71
C TYR A 111 18.20 4.83 17.00
N ALA A 112 17.67 3.67 16.59
CA ALA A 112 16.26 3.34 16.72
C ALA A 112 16.20 2.21 17.76
N THR A 113 15.49 2.38 18.88
CA THR A 113 15.50 1.32 19.91
C THR A 113 14.71 0.11 19.39
N PRO A 114 15.33 -1.07 19.28
CA PRO A 114 14.61 -2.27 18.85
C PRO A 114 13.41 -2.60 19.73
N LEU A 115 13.51 -2.31 21.03
CA LEU A 115 12.43 -2.40 22.01
C LEU A 115 11.17 -1.64 21.60
N THR A 116 11.28 -0.47 20.98
CA THR A 116 10.12 0.29 20.51
C THR A 116 9.49 -0.40 19.30
N ASN A 117 10.29 -0.93 18.38
CA ASN A 117 9.76 -1.63 17.21
C ASN A 117 9.13 -2.98 17.58
N GLU A 118 9.77 -3.76 18.43
CA GLU A 118 9.21 -5.02 18.95
C GLU A 118 7.92 -4.75 19.74
N TYR A 119 7.93 -3.80 20.68
CA TYR A 119 6.79 -3.55 21.55
C TYR A 119 5.59 -2.93 20.82
N TRP A 120 5.80 -2.01 19.87
CA TRP A 120 4.71 -1.27 19.21
C TRP A 120 4.31 -1.80 17.84
N VAL A 121 5.25 -2.37 17.08
CA VAL A 121 4.97 -2.87 15.71
C VAL A 121 5.25 -4.35 15.52
N ASN A 122 5.58 -5.09 16.60
CA ASN A 122 5.80 -6.54 16.58
C ASN A 122 6.84 -6.98 15.52
N ALA A 123 7.91 -6.22 15.40
CA ALA A 123 8.98 -6.50 14.45
C ALA A 123 9.78 -7.76 14.85
N VAL A 124 10.23 -8.52 13.85
CA VAL A 124 11.06 -9.72 14.07
C VAL A 124 12.54 -9.33 14.12
N LYS A 125 13.28 -9.84 15.12
CA LYS A 125 14.75 -9.70 15.27
C LYS A 125 15.22 -8.24 15.14
N ASP A 126 14.64 -7.35 15.92
CA ASP A 126 15.02 -5.92 15.95
C ASP A 126 14.82 -5.17 14.61
N GLY A 127 14.13 -5.79 13.65
CA GLY A 127 13.91 -5.23 12.32
C GLY A 127 13.15 -3.91 12.35
N CYS A 128 13.48 -3.04 11.40
CA CYS A 128 12.73 -1.78 11.21
C CYS A 128 11.38 -2.02 10.52
N PHE A 129 11.19 -3.17 9.87
CA PHE A 129 10.03 -3.44 9.02
C PHE A 129 9.54 -4.89 9.18
N GLY A 130 8.43 -5.08 9.89
CA GLY A 130 7.58 -6.29 9.81
C GLY A 130 8.26 -7.65 10.08
N PRO A 131 7.71 -8.74 9.49
CA PRO A 131 8.24 -10.09 9.67
C PRO A 131 9.56 -10.31 8.91
N GLU A 132 10.33 -11.31 9.34
CA GLU A 132 11.59 -11.74 8.71
C GLU A 132 11.43 -11.89 7.20
N GLN A 133 12.29 -11.21 6.43
CA GLN A 133 12.35 -11.35 4.98
C GLN A 133 13.13 -12.62 4.63
N THR A 134 12.46 -13.59 4.02
CA THR A 134 13.14 -14.77 3.46
C THR A 134 13.49 -14.56 1.99
N PRO A 135 14.45 -15.34 1.41
CA PRO A 135 14.71 -15.31 -0.02
C PRO A 135 13.45 -15.56 -0.88
N ASP A 136 12.51 -16.37 -0.38
CA ASP A 136 11.22 -16.63 -1.04
C ASP A 136 10.31 -15.39 -1.06
N GLN A 137 10.54 -14.43 -0.17
CA GLN A 137 9.83 -13.16 -0.13
C GLN A 137 10.53 -12.06 -0.95
N VAL A 138 11.51 -12.43 -1.79
CA VAL A 138 12.23 -11.51 -2.68
C VAL A 138 12.22 -12.05 -4.11
N GLY A 139 12.05 -11.16 -5.09
CA GLY A 139 12.18 -11.51 -6.51
C GLY A 139 11.18 -12.59 -6.96
N PRO A 140 11.63 -13.67 -7.66
CA PRO A 140 10.75 -14.70 -8.23
C PRO A 140 9.90 -15.47 -7.23
N GLY A 141 10.30 -15.53 -5.95
CA GLY A 141 9.55 -16.23 -4.89
C GLY A 141 8.26 -15.51 -4.48
N ARG A 142 8.10 -14.24 -4.87
CA ARG A 142 6.91 -13.44 -4.60
C ARG A 142 5.70 -13.87 -5.42
N PHE A 143 4.52 -13.37 -5.05
CA PHE A 143 3.28 -13.50 -5.83
C PHE A 143 3.28 -12.61 -7.09
N SER A 144 4.34 -12.68 -7.88
CA SER A 144 4.61 -11.86 -9.07
C SER A 144 3.64 -12.12 -10.23
N ARG A 145 2.93 -13.25 -10.21
CA ARG A 145 1.82 -13.55 -11.14
C ARG A 145 0.49 -12.93 -10.69
N PHE A 146 0.45 -12.32 -9.51
CA PHE A 146 -0.72 -11.71 -8.88
C PHE A 146 -1.89 -12.69 -8.68
N THR A 147 -1.62 -13.97 -8.48
CA THR A 147 -2.64 -15.00 -8.24
C THR A 147 -2.15 -16.01 -7.21
N ALA A 148 -3.08 -16.56 -6.43
CA ALA A 148 -2.86 -17.67 -5.51
C ALA A 148 -3.16 -19.05 -6.15
N GLY A 149 -3.40 -19.11 -7.47
CA GLY A 149 -3.87 -20.33 -8.15
C GLY A 149 -5.37 -20.58 -8.00
N ILE A 150 -6.10 -19.63 -7.41
CA ILE A 150 -7.57 -19.64 -7.31
C ILE A 150 -8.10 -18.75 -8.42
N GLU A 151 -9.02 -19.28 -9.22
CA GLU A 151 -9.66 -18.56 -10.32
C GLU A 151 -10.44 -17.35 -9.80
N GLY A 152 -10.30 -16.20 -10.49
CA GLY A 152 -10.92 -14.94 -10.06
C GLY A 152 -10.28 -14.27 -8.84
N LEU A 153 -9.29 -14.90 -8.19
CA LEU A 153 -8.57 -14.31 -7.06
C LEU A 153 -7.24 -13.70 -7.49
N PHE A 154 -7.13 -12.39 -7.31
CA PHE A 154 -5.94 -11.61 -7.62
C PHE A 154 -5.30 -11.03 -6.34
N LEU A 155 -3.97 -11.08 -6.30
CA LEU A 155 -3.20 -10.64 -5.14
C LEU A 155 -2.63 -9.24 -5.36
N VAL A 156 -2.65 -8.42 -4.31
CA VAL A 156 -2.12 -7.04 -4.29
C VAL A 156 -1.26 -6.80 -3.05
N GLY A 157 -0.41 -5.77 -3.10
CA GLY A 157 0.37 -5.30 -1.97
C GLY A 157 1.81 -5.79 -1.96
N ALA A 158 2.48 -5.57 -0.83
CA ALA A 158 3.94 -5.69 -0.69
C ALA A 158 4.50 -7.09 -0.94
N GLY A 159 3.68 -8.15 -0.95
CA GLY A 159 4.10 -9.52 -1.25
C GLY A 159 4.12 -9.89 -2.74
N THR A 160 3.75 -8.97 -3.64
CA THR A 160 3.59 -9.27 -5.08
C THR A 160 4.84 -8.95 -5.90
N ILE A 161 5.26 -7.68 -5.94
CA ILE A 161 6.37 -7.21 -6.77
C ILE A 161 7.57 -6.77 -5.94
N ALA A 162 7.43 -5.71 -5.15
CA ALA A 162 8.45 -5.16 -4.27
C ALA A 162 7.79 -4.58 -3.00
N GLY A 163 8.58 -4.33 -1.97
CA GLY A 163 8.14 -3.57 -0.80
C GLY A 163 8.04 -2.07 -1.08
N GLY A 164 7.48 -1.30 -0.15
CA GLY A 164 7.33 0.15 -0.29
C GLY A 164 6.01 0.58 -0.93
N VAL A 165 5.71 1.88 -0.86
CA VAL A 165 4.40 2.42 -1.24
C VAL A 165 4.18 2.40 -2.74
N MET A 166 5.15 2.86 -3.54
CA MET A 166 5.02 2.87 -5.01
C MET A 166 4.77 1.45 -5.56
N PRO A 167 5.53 0.40 -5.17
CA PRO A 167 5.22 -0.95 -5.60
C PRO A 167 3.86 -1.46 -5.10
N CYS A 168 3.43 -1.10 -3.89
CA CYS A 168 2.07 -1.43 -3.45
C CYS A 168 1.01 -0.80 -4.37
N VAL A 169 1.14 0.48 -4.70
CA VAL A 169 0.21 1.17 -5.63
C VAL A 169 0.24 0.51 -7.01
N ALA A 170 1.43 0.25 -7.56
CA ALA A 170 1.58 -0.37 -8.87
C ALA A 170 0.98 -1.78 -8.91
N SER A 171 1.15 -2.55 -7.84
CA SER A 171 0.56 -3.88 -7.72
C SER A 171 -0.97 -3.85 -7.76
N GLY A 172 -1.59 -2.82 -7.16
CA GLY A 172 -3.04 -2.64 -7.21
C GLY A 172 -3.54 -2.36 -8.62
N VAL A 173 -2.85 -1.50 -9.36
CA VAL A 173 -3.17 -1.21 -10.76
C VAL A 173 -3.04 -2.46 -11.63
N LEU A 174 -1.96 -3.23 -11.48
CA LEU A 174 -1.70 -4.45 -12.28
C LEU A 174 -2.69 -5.57 -11.96
N ALA A 175 -3.00 -5.81 -10.69
CA ALA A 175 -4.01 -6.78 -10.29
C ALA A 175 -5.42 -6.36 -10.75
N GLY A 176 -5.74 -5.07 -10.65
CA GLY A 176 -6.98 -4.51 -11.19
C GLY A 176 -7.11 -4.70 -12.69
N ALA A 177 -6.02 -4.52 -13.45
CA ALA A 177 -6.00 -4.81 -14.88
C ALA A 177 -6.29 -6.29 -15.17
N LYS A 178 -5.69 -7.22 -14.41
CA LYS A 178 -5.96 -8.65 -14.53
C LYS A 178 -7.41 -9.01 -14.20
N ALA A 179 -7.97 -8.45 -13.13
CA ALA A 179 -9.37 -8.64 -12.77
C ALA A 179 -10.32 -8.11 -13.85
N ALA A 180 -10.04 -6.93 -14.42
CA ALA A 180 -10.82 -6.39 -15.53
C ALA A 180 -10.75 -7.29 -16.79
N SER A 181 -9.57 -7.79 -17.15
CA SER A 181 -9.41 -8.76 -18.24
C SER A 181 -10.17 -10.07 -17.98
N PHE A 182 -10.16 -10.56 -16.75
CA PHE A 182 -10.91 -11.75 -16.35
C PHE A 182 -12.43 -11.55 -16.53
N LEU A 183 -12.93 -10.35 -16.27
CA LEU A 183 -14.33 -9.96 -16.52
C LEU A 183 -14.62 -9.64 -18.01
N GLY A 184 -13.66 -9.82 -18.91
CA GLY A 184 -13.83 -9.61 -20.36
C GLY A 184 -13.70 -8.16 -20.82
N LEU A 185 -13.25 -7.23 -19.98
CA LEU A 185 -12.95 -5.86 -20.42
C LEU A 185 -11.65 -5.86 -21.24
N LYS A 186 -11.73 -5.29 -22.44
CA LYS A 186 -10.53 -4.98 -23.24
C LYS A 186 -9.81 -3.80 -22.57
N LEU A 187 -8.54 -4.03 -22.19
CA LEU A 187 -7.68 -3.06 -21.52
C LEU A 187 -7.10 -2.02 -22.47
#